data_AF-A0A534XT17-F1
#
_entry.id   AF-A0A534XT17-F1
#
_cell.length_a   1.000
_cell.length_b   1.000
_cell.length_c   1.000
_cell.angle_alpha   90.00
_cell.angle_beta   90.00
_cell.angle_gamma   90.00
#
_symmetry.space_group_name_H-M   'P 1'
#
loop_
_entity.id
_entity.type
_entity.pdbx_description
1 polymer ?
#
loop_
_entity_poly.entity_id
_entity_poly.type
_entity_poly.pdbx_seq_one_letter_code
_entity_poly.pdbx_strand_id
1 'polypeptide(L)'
;MSEPSEIGHVCTFGPICGTCIVYRVLETERGLLLGTCRIRTDRGEFPCTAPICDAYVPRAGAPDAKGRATQSSTPVALQIARKAGTAPRATQRREPRAVAPILRERERTPDGPVGELEMTREQLKALIREAMDEERGGGLAPLAPRWEGGTAILKPQDPALQPKELPLESLFHKVVMIRDRLRVLEQKINANPKLTDAEKVDMQTYITSCYGSLTTFNVLFRDREDGFIGSGGKEKG
;
A
#
# COMPACT_ATOMS: atom_id res chain seq x y z
N MET A 1 6.91 -41.45 15.48
CA MET A 1 5.64 -40.75 15.26
C MET A 1 5.38 -39.95 16.53
N SER A 2 5.66 -38.66 16.49
CA SER A 2 5.44 -37.75 17.62
C SER A 2 4.31 -36.81 17.23
N GLU A 3 3.30 -36.69 18.09
CA GLU A 3 2.12 -35.86 17.84
C GLU A 3 2.52 -34.39 17.60
N PRO A 4 1.97 -33.72 16.58
CA PRO A 4 2.31 -32.33 16.24
C PRO A 4 1.76 -31.29 17.24
N SER A 5 1.19 -31.72 18.37
CA SER A 5 0.54 -30.88 19.37
C SER A 5 1.42 -30.45 20.55
N GLU A 6 2.64 -30.99 20.71
CA GLU A 6 3.45 -30.78 21.93
C GLU A 6 4.67 -29.85 21.80
N ILE A 7 4.95 -29.28 20.61
CA ILE A 7 6.05 -28.32 20.45
C ILE A 7 5.50 -26.88 20.47
N GLY A 8 5.57 -26.23 21.64
CA GLY A 8 5.65 -24.75 21.71
C GLY A 8 4.46 -23.95 22.26
N HIS A 9 3.57 -24.51 23.07
CA HIS A 9 2.41 -23.78 23.63
C HIS A 9 2.69 -22.91 24.88
N VAL A 10 3.95 -22.57 25.18
CA VAL A 10 4.35 -22.06 26.51
C VAL A 10 4.05 -20.57 26.75
N CYS A 11 3.87 -19.76 25.70
CA CYS A 11 3.78 -18.30 25.85
C CYS A 11 2.33 -17.80 25.96
N THR A 12 1.49 -18.43 26.81
CA THR A 12 0.06 -18.07 26.98
C THR A 12 -0.25 -17.28 28.25
N PHE A 13 0.76 -17.03 29.11
CA PHE A 13 0.55 -16.43 30.42
C PHE A 13 0.63 -14.89 30.38
N GLY A 14 -0.48 -14.25 30.00
CA GLY A 14 -0.66 -12.80 30.11
C GLY A 14 -0.26 -11.99 28.86
N PRO A 15 -0.42 -10.66 28.89
CA PRO A 15 -0.02 -9.81 27.77
C PRO A 15 1.50 -9.71 27.74
N ILE A 16 2.11 -10.54 26.89
CA ILE A 16 3.56 -10.60 26.62
C ILE A 16 3.80 -10.55 25.11
N CYS A 17 5.00 -10.17 24.68
CA CYS A 17 5.34 -10.11 23.25
C CYS A 17 5.04 -11.42 22.51
N GLY A 18 5.21 -12.59 23.14
CA GLY A 18 4.87 -13.90 22.58
C GLY A 18 3.39 -14.06 22.15
N THR A 19 2.49 -13.34 22.80
CA THR A 19 1.05 -13.32 22.48
C THR A 19 0.67 -12.27 21.44
N CYS A 20 1.64 -11.54 20.90
CA CYS A 20 1.45 -10.46 19.93
C CYS A 20 1.43 -10.98 18.49
N ILE A 21 0.53 -10.48 17.64
CA ILE A 21 0.39 -10.91 16.23
C ILE A 21 1.63 -10.61 15.39
N VAL A 22 2.41 -9.60 15.78
CA VAL A 22 3.61 -9.17 15.08
C VAL A 22 4.90 -9.83 15.58
N TYR A 23 4.84 -10.61 16.66
CA TYR A 23 5.98 -11.37 17.16
C TYR A 23 6.12 -12.71 16.44
N ARG A 24 7.26 -12.97 15.80
CA ARG A 24 7.53 -14.21 15.07
C ARG A 24 8.43 -15.11 15.90
N VAL A 25 7.94 -16.28 16.29
CA VAL A 25 8.73 -17.32 16.97
C VAL A 25 9.79 -17.84 16.01
N LEU A 26 11.00 -18.03 16.52
CA LEU A 26 12.09 -18.78 15.88
C LEU A 26 12.23 -20.10 16.64
N GLU A 27 12.16 -21.22 15.93
CA GLU A 27 12.47 -22.53 16.52
C GLU A 27 13.98 -22.63 16.70
N THR A 28 14.44 -22.73 17.95
CA THR A 28 15.86 -22.92 18.26
C THR A 28 16.09 -24.36 18.73
N GLU A 29 17.27 -24.92 18.41
CA GLU A 29 17.64 -26.30 18.73
C GLU A 29 17.66 -26.63 20.24
N ARG A 30 17.56 -25.61 21.11
CA ARG A 30 17.66 -25.74 22.57
C ARG A 30 16.34 -25.56 23.31
N GLY A 31 15.22 -25.49 22.60
CA GLY A 31 13.90 -25.31 23.22
C GLY A 31 13.67 -23.93 23.83
N LEU A 32 14.55 -22.95 23.57
CA LEU A 32 14.30 -21.54 23.92
C LEU A 32 13.37 -20.92 22.88
N LEU A 33 12.22 -20.44 23.33
CA LEU A 33 11.24 -19.73 22.50
C LEU A 33 11.66 -18.26 22.29
N LEU A 34 12.72 -18.08 21.52
CA LEU A 34 13.14 -16.79 21.00
C LEU A 34 12.31 -16.40 19.77
N GLY A 35 12.37 -15.13 19.42
CA GLY A 35 11.65 -14.59 18.27
C GLY A 35 11.99 -13.14 17.99
N THR A 36 11.40 -12.61 16.93
CA THR A 36 11.66 -11.25 16.46
C THR A 36 10.35 -10.46 16.33
N CYS A 37 10.43 -9.13 16.44
CA CYS A 37 9.27 -8.25 16.23
C CYS A 37 9.24 -7.73 14.79
N ARG A 38 8.12 -7.90 14.08
CA ARG A 38 7.97 -7.37 12.72
C ARG A 38 7.83 -5.85 12.64
N ILE A 39 7.47 -5.20 13.75
CA ILE A 39 7.38 -3.74 13.84
C ILE A 39 8.68 -3.14 14.37
N ARG A 40 9.29 -3.79 15.37
CA ARG A 40 10.52 -3.34 16.03
C ARG A 40 11.69 -4.24 15.64
N THR A 41 12.15 -4.09 14.40
CA THR A 41 13.22 -4.89 13.81
C THR A 41 14.58 -4.63 14.45
N ASP A 42 14.73 -3.48 15.12
CA ASP A 42 15.90 -3.06 15.90
C ASP A 42 16.18 -3.94 17.13
N ARG A 43 15.16 -4.63 17.66
CA ARG A 43 15.29 -5.45 18.87
C ARG A 43 16.00 -6.79 18.66
N GLY A 44 16.21 -7.20 17.42
CA GLY A 44 16.78 -8.51 17.11
C GLY A 44 15.96 -9.67 17.68
N GLU A 45 16.65 -10.73 18.12
CA GLU A 45 16.07 -11.91 18.74
C GLU A 45 15.90 -11.71 20.24
N PHE A 46 14.69 -11.93 20.76
CA PHE A 46 14.38 -11.77 22.17
C PHE A 46 13.35 -12.82 22.63
N PRO A 47 13.25 -13.10 23.94
CA PRO A 47 12.37 -14.15 24.44
C PRO A 47 10.88 -13.77 24.35
N CYS A 48 10.02 -14.77 24.17
CA CYS A 48 8.57 -14.55 24.07
C CYS A 48 7.95 -13.91 25.33
N THR A 49 8.62 -14.03 26.48
CA THR A 49 8.21 -13.45 27.77
C THR A 49 8.51 -11.95 27.89
N ALA A 50 9.11 -11.32 26.87
CA ALA A 50 9.38 -9.89 26.90
C ALA A 50 8.10 -9.07 27.12
N PRO A 51 8.16 -7.97 27.90
CA PRO A 51 7.01 -7.13 28.19
C PRO A 51 6.45 -6.50 26.90
N ILE A 52 5.14 -6.25 26.90
CA ILE A 52 4.46 -5.60 25.78
C ILE A 52 4.94 -4.16 25.58
N CYS A 53 4.76 -3.66 24.38
CA CYS A 53 4.97 -2.26 24.03
C CYS A 53 3.66 -1.61 23.59
N ASP A 54 3.72 -0.32 23.28
CA ASP A 54 2.66 0.47 22.67
C ASP A 54 2.12 -0.10 21.35
N ALA A 55 2.96 -0.84 20.61
CA ALA A 55 2.58 -1.53 19.37
C ALA A 55 2.03 -2.95 19.59
N TYR A 56 1.73 -3.34 20.84
CA TYR A 56 1.19 -4.67 21.13
C TYR A 56 -0.20 -4.86 20.55
N VAL A 57 -0.35 -5.94 19.78
CA VAL A 57 -1.61 -6.34 19.16
C VAL A 57 -1.85 -7.81 19.50
N PRO A 58 -2.81 -8.14 20.38
CA PRO A 58 -3.03 -9.51 20.82
C PRO A 58 -3.46 -10.40 19.64
N ARG A 59 -2.94 -11.63 19.60
CA ARG A 59 -3.45 -12.69 18.73
C ARG A 59 -4.83 -13.15 19.20
N ALA A 60 -5.56 -13.88 18.34
CA ALA A 60 -6.83 -14.49 18.72
C ALA A 60 -6.66 -15.38 19.96
N GLY A 61 -7.48 -15.14 20.99
CA GLY A 61 -7.42 -15.87 22.25
C GLY A 61 -6.40 -15.33 23.28
N ALA A 62 -5.58 -14.33 22.92
CA ALA A 62 -4.67 -13.68 23.87
C ALA A 62 -5.36 -12.55 24.68
N PRO A 63 -4.90 -12.24 25.90
CA PRO A 63 -5.38 -11.09 26.66
C PRO A 63 -5.02 -9.75 25.99
N ASP A 64 -5.88 -8.73 26.14
CA ASP A 64 -5.53 -7.36 25.74
C ASP A 64 -4.45 -6.75 26.68
N ALA A 65 -3.98 -5.55 26.36
CA ALA A 65 -2.99 -4.85 27.18
C ALA A 65 -3.44 -4.58 28.64
N LYS A 66 -4.74 -4.76 28.94
CA LYS A 66 -5.32 -4.65 30.29
C LYS A 66 -5.62 -6.01 30.92
N GLY A 67 -5.18 -7.11 30.31
CA GLY A 67 -5.38 -8.47 30.80
C GLY A 67 -6.79 -9.03 30.57
N ARG A 68 -7.62 -8.41 29.72
CA ARG A 68 -8.99 -8.86 29.44
C ARG A 68 -9.00 -9.85 28.27
N ALA A 69 -9.82 -10.88 28.36
CA ALA A 69 -9.96 -11.88 27.30
C ALA A 69 -10.47 -11.26 25.98
N THR A 70 -9.80 -11.54 24.86
CA THR A 70 -10.25 -11.11 23.53
C THR A 70 -11.07 -12.22 22.86
N GLN A 71 -12.32 -11.92 22.47
CA GLN A 71 -13.29 -12.94 22.03
C GLN A 71 -13.39 -13.13 20.49
N SER A 72 -12.52 -12.54 19.67
CA SER A 72 -12.68 -12.71 18.21
C SER A 72 -11.40 -12.54 17.40
N SER A 73 -11.21 -13.46 16.46
CA SER A 73 -10.20 -13.50 15.40
C SER A 73 -10.37 -12.40 14.33
N THR A 74 -10.91 -11.24 14.70
CA THR A 74 -11.02 -10.11 13.77
C THR A 74 -9.71 -9.32 13.78
N PRO A 75 -8.95 -9.25 12.67
CA PRO A 75 -7.72 -8.45 12.63
C PRO A 75 -8.04 -7.00 12.99
N VAL A 76 -7.19 -6.38 13.81
CA VAL A 76 -7.36 -5.02 14.34
C VAL A 76 -7.50 -3.96 13.22
N ALA A 77 -7.11 -4.28 11.98
CA ALA A 77 -7.43 -3.49 10.79
C ALA A 77 -8.93 -3.17 10.63
N LEU A 78 -9.84 -3.98 11.20
CA LEU A 78 -11.28 -3.74 11.14
C LEU A 78 -11.89 -3.05 12.38
N GLN A 79 -11.13 -2.82 13.45
CA GLN A 79 -11.68 -2.21 14.68
C GLN A 79 -11.71 -0.67 14.63
N ILE A 80 -10.90 -0.04 13.76
CA ILE A 80 -10.94 1.41 13.52
C ILE A 80 -12.17 1.79 12.69
N ALA A 81 -12.74 0.86 11.93
CA ALA A 81 -13.90 1.10 11.05
C ALA A 81 -15.27 1.02 11.74
N ARG A 82 -15.36 0.64 13.04
CA ARG A 82 -16.65 0.41 13.72
C ARG A 82 -17.15 1.56 14.61
N LYS A 83 -16.50 2.72 14.58
CA LYS A 83 -17.00 3.93 15.30
C LYS A 83 -18.02 4.75 14.51
N ALA A 84 -18.41 4.34 13.31
CA ALA A 84 -19.46 5.01 12.54
C ALA A 84 -20.47 3.99 12.00
N GLY A 85 -21.74 4.12 12.41
CA GLY A 85 -22.89 3.58 11.67
C GLY A 85 -23.53 2.31 12.21
N THR A 86 -24.52 2.48 13.08
CA THR A 86 -25.61 1.54 13.38
C THR A 86 -26.58 1.43 12.19
N ALA A 87 -26.92 0.20 11.73
CA ALA A 87 -28.24 -0.26 11.19
C ALA A 87 -28.11 -1.70 10.58
N PRO A 88 -29.18 -2.47 10.27
CA PRO A 88 -29.43 -3.76 10.91
C PRO A 88 -29.26 -4.99 9.99
N ARG A 89 -29.31 -6.14 10.68
CA ARG A 89 -29.20 -7.53 10.25
C ARG A 89 -30.27 -7.95 9.23
N ALA A 90 -29.88 -8.55 8.10
CA ALA A 90 -30.77 -9.36 7.26
C ALA A 90 -30.04 -10.53 6.57
N THR A 91 -30.50 -11.74 6.92
CA THR A 91 -30.60 -13.00 6.14
C THR A 91 -29.39 -13.54 5.36
N GLN A 92 -28.91 -14.70 5.86
CA GLN A 92 -27.97 -15.60 5.23
C GLN A 92 -28.51 -16.17 3.92
N ARG A 93 -27.74 -16.07 2.83
CA ARG A 93 -27.92 -16.87 1.61
C ARG A 93 -26.60 -17.58 1.30
N ARG A 94 -26.70 -18.91 1.15
CA ARG A 94 -25.60 -19.85 0.89
C ARG A 94 -24.76 -19.44 -0.33
N GLU A 95 -23.44 -19.49 -0.17
CA GLU A 95 -22.42 -19.35 -1.22
C GLU A 95 -22.37 -20.61 -2.13
N PRO A 96 -22.03 -20.46 -3.42
CA PRO A 96 -21.28 -21.47 -4.15
C PRO A 96 -19.77 -21.17 -4.10
N ARG A 97 -19.02 -22.25 -3.90
CA ARG A 97 -17.57 -22.42 -3.77
C ARG A 97 -16.74 -21.52 -4.71
N ALA A 98 -16.01 -20.56 -4.13
CA ALA A 98 -15.02 -19.75 -4.84
C ALA A 98 -13.73 -20.57 -5.10
N VAL A 99 -13.26 -20.52 -6.35
CA VAL A 99 -11.95 -21.01 -6.78
C VAL A 99 -10.89 -20.08 -6.20
N ALA A 100 -9.87 -20.65 -5.54
CA ALA A 100 -8.78 -19.89 -4.94
C ALA A 100 -8.01 -19.10 -6.01
N PRO A 101 -7.71 -17.81 -5.79
CA PRO A 101 -6.87 -17.05 -6.71
C PRO A 101 -5.43 -17.58 -6.65
N ILE A 102 -4.85 -17.85 -7.81
CA ILE A 102 -3.43 -18.17 -7.97
C ILE A 102 -2.64 -16.92 -7.59
N LEU A 103 -2.11 -16.89 -6.36
CA LEU A 103 -1.12 -15.91 -5.95
C LEU A 103 0.16 -16.21 -6.74
N ARG A 104 0.44 -15.40 -7.77
CA ARG A 104 1.78 -15.36 -8.36
C ARG A 104 2.77 -15.06 -7.24
N GLU A 105 3.66 -16.01 -6.99
CA GLU A 105 4.72 -15.89 -6.00
C GLU A 105 5.58 -14.68 -6.40
N ARG A 106 5.62 -13.66 -5.54
CA ARG A 106 6.45 -12.48 -5.74
C ARG A 106 7.89 -12.98 -5.68
N GLU A 107 8.62 -12.93 -6.81
CA GLU A 107 10.03 -13.33 -6.85
C GLU A 107 10.79 -12.54 -5.77
N ARG A 108 11.41 -13.27 -4.84
CA ARG A 108 12.25 -12.67 -3.79
C ARG A 108 13.48 -12.12 -4.47
N THR A 109 13.76 -10.84 -4.26
CA THR A 109 15.06 -10.26 -4.60
C THR A 109 16.14 -11.06 -3.85
N PRO A 110 17.18 -11.56 -4.53
CA PRO A 110 18.28 -12.25 -3.87
C PRO A 110 19.00 -11.28 -2.93
N ASP A 111 19.15 -11.66 -1.66
CA ASP A 111 20.00 -10.94 -0.70
C ASP A 111 21.48 -11.17 -1.08
N GLY A 112 21.96 -10.42 -2.07
CA GLY A 112 23.39 -10.32 -2.38
C GLY A 112 24.13 -9.50 -1.32
N PRO A 113 25.47 -9.64 -1.22
CA PRO A 113 26.25 -8.84 -0.28
C PRO A 113 26.09 -7.35 -0.60
N VAL A 114 25.54 -6.60 0.36
CA VAL A 114 25.46 -5.13 0.29
C VAL A 114 26.87 -4.60 0.50
N GLY A 115 27.52 -4.17 -0.59
CA GLY A 115 28.80 -3.49 -0.50
C GLY A 115 28.69 -2.20 0.32
N GLU A 116 29.77 -1.82 0.97
CA GLU A 116 29.84 -0.56 1.71
C GLU A 116 29.83 0.60 0.70
N LEU A 117 28.69 1.28 0.60
CA LEU A 117 28.51 2.44 -0.25
C LEU A 117 28.78 3.70 0.57
N GLU A 118 29.91 4.35 0.33
CA GLU A 118 30.15 5.69 0.88
C GLU A 118 29.26 6.70 0.15
N MET A 119 28.19 7.16 0.83
CA MET A 119 27.32 8.22 0.33
C MET A 119 27.18 9.33 1.36
N THR A 120 27.07 10.56 0.88
CA THR A 120 26.85 11.71 1.75
C THR A 120 25.42 11.73 2.28
N ARG A 121 25.21 12.40 3.43
CA ARG A 121 23.88 12.56 4.05
C ARG A 121 22.87 13.18 3.08
N GLU A 122 23.33 14.08 2.22
CA GLU A 122 22.55 14.76 1.20
C GLU A 122 22.12 13.80 0.09
N GLN A 123 23.02 12.91 -0.35
CA GLN A 123 22.74 11.87 -1.33
C GLN A 123 21.76 10.81 -0.78
N LEU A 124 21.94 10.37 0.47
CA LEU A 124 21.02 9.44 1.13
C LEU A 124 19.61 10.02 1.26
N LYS A 125 19.49 11.30 1.64
CA LYS A 125 18.20 12.00 1.72
C LYS A 125 17.54 12.17 0.36
N ALA A 126 18.31 12.36 -0.71
CA ALA A 126 17.78 12.44 -2.07
C ALA A 126 17.20 11.08 -2.49
N LEU A 127 17.96 10.00 -2.30
CA LEU A 127 17.51 8.63 -2.58
C LEU A 127 16.25 8.24 -1.78
N ILE A 128 16.21 8.57 -0.48
CA ILE A 128 15.03 8.26 0.35
C ILE A 128 13.80 9.07 -0.10
N ARG A 129 13.98 10.32 -0.55
CA ARG A 129 12.86 11.10 -1.10
C ARG A 129 12.41 10.56 -2.44
N GLU A 130 13.35 10.19 -3.31
CA GLU A 130 13.08 9.56 -4.60
C GLU A 130 12.32 8.24 -4.42
N ALA A 131 12.81 7.36 -3.55
CA ALA A 131 12.14 6.09 -3.21
C ALA A 131 10.79 6.29 -2.52
N MET A 132 10.65 7.33 -1.67
CA MET A 132 9.35 7.66 -1.07
C MET A 132 8.39 8.32 -2.07
N ASP A 133 8.87 9.09 -3.04
CA ASP A 133 8.05 9.66 -4.11
C ASP A 133 7.60 8.55 -5.08
N GLU A 134 8.46 7.56 -5.34
CA GLU A 134 8.15 6.30 -6.02
C GLU A 134 7.09 5.48 -5.26
N GLU A 135 7.19 5.37 -3.94
CA GLU A 135 6.21 4.64 -3.12
C GLU A 135 4.91 5.42 -2.82
N ARG A 136 4.94 6.75 -2.80
CA ARG A 136 3.80 7.59 -2.34
C ARG A 136 2.97 8.19 -3.46
N GLY A 137 3.39 8.12 -4.72
CA GLY A 137 2.68 8.78 -5.83
C GLY A 137 2.96 8.27 -7.24
N GLY A 138 3.49 7.07 -7.39
CA GLY A 138 3.59 6.35 -8.67
C GLY A 138 2.75 5.08 -8.64
N GLY A 139 1.43 5.20 -8.54
CA GLY A 139 0.58 4.01 -8.44
C GLY A 139 0.59 3.19 -9.73
N LEU A 140 1.11 1.95 -9.65
CA LEU A 140 0.72 0.62 -10.19
C LEU A 140 0.11 0.48 -11.59
N ALA A 141 -0.22 1.57 -12.26
CA ALA A 141 -0.86 1.61 -13.56
C ALA A 141 0.15 1.06 -14.57
N PRO A 142 -0.17 -0.05 -15.25
CA PRO A 142 0.68 -0.61 -16.28
C PRO A 142 0.48 0.14 -17.58
N LEU A 143 1.59 0.36 -18.30
CA LEU A 143 1.56 0.79 -19.69
C LEU A 143 0.89 -0.31 -20.53
N ALA A 144 0.09 0.07 -21.51
CA ALA A 144 -0.53 -0.91 -22.40
C ALA A 144 0.56 -1.62 -23.22
N PRO A 145 0.49 -2.96 -23.43
CA PRO A 145 1.55 -3.74 -24.06
C PRO A 145 2.02 -3.23 -25.43
N ARG A 146 1.10 -2.62 -26.20
CA ARG A 146 1.42 -2.05 -27.53
C ARG A 146 2.37 -0.84 -27.50
N TRP A 147 2.61 -0.27 -26.33
CA TRP A 147 3.45 0.91 -26.13
C TRP A 147 4.75 0.60 -25.39
N GLU A 148 4.95 -0.64 -24.93
CA GLU A 148 6.17 -1.08 -24.26
C GLU A 148 7.37 -0.99 -25.22
N GLY A 149 8.48 -0.44 -24.73
CA GLY A 149 9.69 -0.17 -25.51
C GLY A 149 9.53 0.92 -26.57
N GLY A 150 8.40 1.64 -26.58
CA GLY A 150 8.11 2.66 -27.57
C GLY A 150 8.73 4.03 -27.25
N THR A 151 8.82 4.89 -28.25
CA THR A 151 9.38 6.25 -28.14
C THR A 151 8.35 7.28 -28.61
N ALA A 152 8.10 8.30 -27.80
CA ALA A 152 7.38 9.50 -28.19
C ALA A 152 8.33 10.47 -28.91
N ILE A 153 7.91 10.95 -30.08
CA ILE A 153 8.67 11.90 -30.89
C ILE A 153 7.93 13.23 -30.93
N LEU A 154 8.52 14.27 -30.34
CA LEU A 154 8.07 15.65 -30.45
C LEU A 154 8.71 16.25 -31.70
N LYS A 155 7.93 16.30 -32.78
CA LYS A 155 8.38 16.82 -34.06
C LYS A 155 8.13 18.33 -34.15
N PRO A 156 9.17 19.16 -34.30
CA PRO A 156 9.00 20.59 -34.56
C PRO A 156 8.37 20.81 -35.94
N GLN A 157 7.68 21.94 -36.12
CA GLN A 157 7.13 22.33 -37.42
C GLN A 157 8.24 22.66 -38.43
N ASP A 158 9.34 23.26 -37.95
CA ASP A 158 10.51 23.56 -38.77
C ASP A 158 11.33 22.29 -39.03
N PRO A 159 11.48 21.86 -40.30
CA PRO A 159 12.25 20.67 -40.65
C PRO A 159 13.76 20.80 -40.41
N ALA A 160 14.29 22.01 -40.18
CA ALA A 160 15.70 22.21 -39.84
C ALA A 160 16.02 21.83 -38.37
N LEU A 161 15.00 21.75 -37.50
CA LEU A 161 15.17 21.44 -36.09
C LEU A 161 15.07 19.93 -35.83
N GLN A 162 15.93 19.42 -34.97
CA GLN A 162 15.94 18.01 -34.58
C GLN A 162 14.70 17.67 -33.72
N PRO A 163 14.00 16.56 -34.03
CA PRO A 163 12.93 16.05 -33.16
C PRO A 163 13.46 15.70 -31.78
N LYS A 164 12.63 15.93 -30.76
CA LYS A 164 12.93 15.48 -29.40
C LYS A 164 12.29 14.13 -29.16
N GLU A 165 13.12 13.14 -28.86
CA GLU A 165 12.69 11.79 -28.53
C GLU A 165 12.61 11.61 -27.01
N LEU A 166 11.64 10.80 -26.57
CA LEU A 166 11.40 10.48 -25.17
C LEU A 166 10.84 9.05 -25.07
N PRO A 167 11.38 8.18 -24.19
CA PRO A 167 10.78 6.87 -23.94
C PRO A 167 9.33 6.98 -23.45
N LEU A 168 8.42 6.15 -23.98
CA LEU A 168 7.00 6.19 -23.62
C LEU A 168 6.78 5.86 -22.13
N GLU A 169 7.59 5.00 -21.54
CA GLU A 169 7.59 4.68 -20.12
C GLU A 169 7.86 5.92 -19.28
N SER A 170 8.84 6.74 -19.70
CA SER A 170 9.19 7.99 -19.03
C SER A 170 8.07 9.03 -19.15
N LEU A 171 7.42 9.11 -20.31
CA LEU A 171 6.24 9.97 -20.49
C LEU A 171 5.08 9.50 -19.61
N PHE A 172 4.78 8.21 -19.65
CA PHE A 172 3.67 7.61 -18.94
C PHE A 172 3.82 7.72 -17.43
N HIS A 173 5.03 7.50 -16.91
CA HIS A 173 5.33 7.73 -15.51
C HIS A 173 5.01 9.18 -15.09
N LYS A 174 5.36 10.17 -15.92
CA LYS A 174 5.01 11.58 -15.65
C LYS A 174 3.50 11.82 -15.66
N VAL A 175 2.77 11.18 -16.57
CA VAL A 175 1.30 11.26 -16.63
C VAL A 175 0.67 10.67 -15.36
N VAL A 176 1.15 9.50 -14.92
CA VAL A 176 0.72 8.85 -13.67
C VAL A 176 1.02 9.73 -12.45
N MET A 177 2.22 10.35 -12.38
CA MET A 177 2.55 11.29 -11.30
C MET A 177 1.59 12.49 -11.25
N ILE A 178 1.17 13.04 -12.39
CA ILE A 178 0.20 14.15 -12.44
C ILE A 178 -1.17 13.68 -11.89
N ARG A 179 -1.64 12.49 -12.31
CA ARG A 179 -2.88 11.89 -11.80
C ARG A 179 -2.88 11.83 -10.28
N ASP A 180 -1.79 11.31 -9.72
CA ASP A 180 -1.68 11.05 -8.29
C ASP A 180 -1.56 12.37 -7.50
N ARG A 181 -0.85 13.37 -8.05
CA ARG A 181 -0.82 14.74 -7.49
C ARG A 181 -2.19 15.41 -7.48
N LEU A 182 -2.98 15.27 -8.54
CA LEU A 182 -4.36 15.79 -8.58
C LEU A 182 -5.26 15.10 -7.55
N ARG A 183 -5.11 13.78 -7.36
CA ARG A 183 -5.88 13.03 -6.34
C ARG A 183 -5.56 13.53 -4.93
N VAL A 184 -4.28 13.74 -4.63
CA VAL A 184 -3.84 14.30 -3.34
C VAL A 184 -4.34 15.73 -3.15
N LEU A 185 -4.35 16.54 -4.21
CA LEU A 185 -4.87 17.90 -4.15
C LEU A 185 -6.37 17.92 -3.82
N GLU A 186 -7.16 17.06 -4.46
CA GLU A 186 -8.59 16.91 -4.19
C GLU A 186 -8.85 16.52 -2.72
N GLN A 187 -8.11 15.53 -2.21
CA GLN A 187 -8.20 15.12 -0.80
C GLN A 187 -7.89 16.27 0.16
N LYS A 188 -6.86 17.07 -0.13
CA LYS A 188 -6.50 18.24 0.68
C LYS A 188 -7.60 19.30 0.69
N ILE A 189 -8.25 19.55 -0.45
CA ILE A 189 -9.36 20.50 -0.55
C ILE A 189 -10.55 20.01 0.27
N ASN A 190 -10.89 18.73 0.17
CA ASN A 190 -11.98 18.12 0.93
C ASN A 190 -11.76 18.22 2.45
N ALA A 191 -10.53 17.95 2.89
CA ALA A 191 -10.15 17.98 4.30
C ALA A 191 -9.89 19.39 4.85
N ASN A 192 -9.90 20.45 4.01
CA ASN A 192 -9.59 21.80 4.46
C ASN A 192 -10.78 22.39 5.26
N PRO A 193 -10.60 22.74 6.55
CA PRO A 193 -11.67 23.28 7.38
C PRO A 193 -11.92 24.78 7.14
N LYS A 194 -11.03 25.48 6.43
CA LYS A 194 -11.13 26.93 6.20
C LYS A 194 -11.89 27.31 4.94
N LEU A 195 -12.08 26.37 4.02
CA LEU A 195 -12.82 26.60 2.78
C LEU A 195 -14.30 26.40 3.02
N THR A 196 -15.11 27.31 2.48
CA THR A 196 -16.56 27.16 2.43
C THR A 196 -16.96 26.06 1.46
N ASP A 197 -18.17 25.51 1.60
CA ASP A 197 -18.66 24.46 0.72
C ASP A 197 -18.74 24.93 -0.75
N ALA A 198 -19.10 26.19 -0.99
CA ALA A 198 -19.13 26.78 -2.32
C ALA A 198 -17.74 26.81 -2.98
N GLU A 199 -16.71 27.25 -2.25
CA GLU A 199 -15.32 27.27 -2.75
C GLU A 199 -14.78 25.86 -3.00
N LYS A 200 -15.14 24.88 -2.15
CA LYS A 200 -14.76 23.48 -2.36
C LYS A 200 -15.36 22.94 -3.66
N VAL A 201 -16.64 23.21 -3.92
CA VAL A 201 -17.33 22.78 -5.15
C VAL A 201 -16.71 23.40 -6.40
N ASP A 202 -16.38 24.69 -6.36
CA ASP A 202 -15.70 25.37 -7.47
C ASP A 202 -14.34 24.75 -7.79
N MET A 203 -13.51 24.53 -6.77
CA MET A 203 -12.20 23.88 -6.93
C MET A 203 -12.33 22.42 -7.41
N GLN A 204 -13.29 21.65 -6.88
CA GLN A 204 -13.56 20.28 -7.34
C GLN A 204 -13.98 20.25 -8.82
N THR A 205 -14.77 21.23 -9.26
CA THR A 205 -15.18 21.37 -10.67
C THR A 205 -13.98 21.65 -11.56
N TYR A 206 -13.07 22.52 -11.11
CA TYR A 206 -11.82 22.79 -11.83
C TYR A 206 -10.92 21.54 -11.91
N ILE A 207 -10.76 20.80 -10.81
CA ILE A 207 -10.01 19.53 -10.78
C ILE A 207 -10.62 18.50 -11.74
N THR A 208 -11.95 18.39 -11.78
CA THR A 208 -12.65 17.50 -12.73
C THR A 208 -12.36 17.90 -14.18
N SER A 209 -12.28 19.20 -14.46
CA SER A 209 -11.91 19.70 -15.80
C SER A 209 -10.46 19.39 -16.16
N CYS A 210 -9.53 19.47 -15.19
CA CYS A 210 -8.15 19.01 -15.34
C CYS A 210 -8.07 17.51 -15.65
N TYR A 211 -8.89 16.67 -15.00
CA TYR A 211 -8.98 15.26 -15.37
C TYR A 211 -9.50 15.05 -16.79
N GLY A 212 -10.46 15.87 -17.23
CA GLY A 212 -10.98 15.86 -18.59
C GLY A 212 -9.91 16.14 -19.65
N SER A 213 -9.04 17.13 -19.44
CA SER A 213 -7.96 17.47 -20.41
C SER A 213 -6.87 16.39 -20.52
N LEU A 214 -6.73 15.55 -19.50
CA LEU A 214 -5.76 14.45 -19.48
C LEU A 214 -6.29 13.16 -20.14
N THR A 215 -7.58 13.08 -20.49
CA THR A 215 -8.19 11.88 -21.11
C THR A 215 -7.54 11.46 -22.42
N THR A 216 -6.86 12.36 -23.13
CA THR A 216 -6.04 12.06 -24.31
C THR A 216 -4.98 10.98 -24.05
N PHE A 217 -4.46 10.90 -22.82
CA PHE A 217 -3.45 9.92 -22.43
C PHE A 217 -4.04 8.55 -22.04
N ASN A 218 -5.38 8.39 -22.03
CA ASN A 218 -6.02 7.12 -21.67
C ASN A 218 -5.58 5.95 -22.59
N VAL A 219 -5.17 6.26 -23.82
CA VAL A 219 -4.64 5.31 -24.80
C VAL A 219 -3.40 4.56 -24.31
N LEU A 220 -2.67 5.13 -23.35
CA LEU A 220 -1.44 4.58 -22.77
C LEU A 220 -1.71 3.59 -21.63
N PHE A 221 -2.87 3.65 -20.98
CA PHE A 221 -3.17 2.75 -19.86
C PHE A 221 -3.55 1.36 -20.37
N ARG A 222 -3.04 0.31 -19.72
CA ARG A 222 -3.46 -1.07 -19.98
C ARG A 222 -4.92 -1.28 -19.57
N ASP A 223 -5.26 -0.81 -18.38
CA ASP A 223 -6.55 -1.02 -17.74
C ASP A 223 -7.35 0.30 -17.77
N ARG A 224 -8.61 0.24 -18.24
CA ARG A 224 -9.43 1.46 -18.46
C ARG A 224 -9.75 2.22 -17.17
N GLU A 225 -9.79 1.51 -16.06
CA GLU A 225 -10.10 2.01 -14.72
C GLU A 225 -8.94 2.82 -14.11
N ASP A 226 -7.73 2.64 -14.62
CA ASP A 226 -6.56 3.43 -14.19
C ASP A 226 -6.45 4.78 -14.90
N GLY A 227 -7.20 4.97 -15.99
CA GLY A 227 -7.22 6.16 -16.80
C GLY A 227 -7.96 7.35 -16.17
N PHE A 228 -7.96 8.46 -16.89
CA PHE A 228 -8.64 9.69 -16.51
C PHE A 228 -10.12 9.67 -16.90
N ILE A 229 -10.96 10.22 -16.03
CA ILE A 229 -12.40 10.39 -16.28
C ILE A 229 -12.72 11.88 -16.15
N GLY A 230 -13.20 12.47 -17.24
CA GLY A 230 -13.66 13.86 -17.28
C GLY A 230 -15.18 13.99 -17.32
N SER A 231 -15.67 15.23 -17.24
CA SER A 231 -17.09 15.58 -17.31
C SER A 231 -17.72 15.36 -18.69
N GLY A 232 -16.94 15.36 -19.78
CA GLY A 232 -17.44 15.29 -21.17
C GLY A 232 -17.85 13.90 -21.68
N GLY A 233 -17.79 12.85 -20.85
CA GLY A 233 -18.07 11.47 -21.27
C GLY A 233 -19.54 11.02 -21.14
N LYS A 234 -20.43 11.87 -20.60
CA LYS A 234 -21.85 11.55 -20.37
C LYS A 234 -22.79 12.03 -21.49
N GLU A 235 -22.33 12.13 -22.73
CA GLU A 235 -23.24 12.35 -23.87
C GLU A 235 -22.74 11.62 -25.12
N LYS A 236 -22.95 10.31 -25.19
CA LYS A 236 -23.20 9.60 -26.46
C LYS A 236 -24.20 8.48 -26.21
N GLY A 237 -25.45 8.76 -26.58
CA GLY A 237 -26.48 7.74 -26.83
C GLY A 237 -26.27 7.04 -28.16
#